data_AF-A0A973EU28-F1
#
_entry.id   AF-A0A973EU28-F1
#
_cell.length_a   1.000
_cell.length_b   1.000
_cell.length_c   1.000
_cell.angle_alpha   90.00
_cell.angle_beta   90.00
_cell.angle_gamma   90.00
#
_symmetry.space_group_name_H-M   'P 1'
#
loop_
_entity.id
_entity.type
_entity.pdbx_description
1 polymer ?
#
loop_
_entity_poly.entity_id
_entity_poly.type
_entity_poly.pdbx_seq_one_letter_code
_entity_poly.pdbx_strand_id
1 'polypeptide(L)'
;MCVMVLCSKGRLPSILEKLREMDIHHMYFYNTEEPRRLGVPFLSLLPFANLLVCEDCVEDSAGLHERIILVEARRMSIPVLTETTLTKIHAG
;
A
#
# COMPACT_ATOMS: atom_id res chain seq x y z
N MET A 1 2.18 -5.49 13.22
CA MET A 1 1.97 -4.26 12.41
C MET A 1 0.74 -4.39 11.50
N CYS A 2 0.05 -3.29 11.20
CA CYS A 2 -1.08 -3.21 10.29
C CYS A 2 -0.63 -2.55 8.97
N VAL A 3 -0.72 -3.25 7.85
CA VAL A 3 -0.17 -2.79 6.55
C VAL A 3 -1.29 -2.67 5.52
N MET A 4 -1.28 -1.58 4.77
CA MET A 4 -2.16 -1.39 3.63
C MET A 4 -1.33 -1.44 2.34
N VAL A 5 -1.73 -2.27 1.38
CA VAL A 5 -1.01 -2.51 0.13
C VAL A 5 -1.86 -2.08 -1.06
N LEU A 6 -1.31 -1.17 -1.86
CA LEU A 6 -1.86 -0.68 -3.12
C LEU A 6 -1.02 -1.21 -4.27
N CYS A 7 -1.48 -2.24 -4.95
CA CYS A 7 -0.79 -2.71 -6.14
C CYS A 7 -1.71 -3.43 -7.11
N SER A 8 -1.24 -3.62 -8.34
CA SER A 8 -1.87 -4.48 -9.32
C SER A 8 -1.85 -5.94 -8.84
N LYS A 9 -2.78 -6.75 -9.36
CA LYS A 9 -2.84 -8.19 -9.05
C LYS A 9 -1.53 -8.90 -9.40
N GLY A 10 -0.87 -8.48 -10.47
CA GLY A 10 0.41 -9.05 -10.91
C GLY A 10 1.59 -8.77 -9.96
N ARG A 11 1.56 -7.66 -9.22
CA ARG A 11 2.66 -7.27 -8.31
C ARG A 11 2.48 -7.74 -6.88
N LEU A 12 1.26 -8.12 -6.49
CA LEU A 12 0.95 -8.56 -5.14
C LEU A 12 1.86 -9.70 -4.62
N PRO A 13 2.17 -10.77 -5.38
CA PRO A 13 3.05 -11.83 -4.89
C PRO A 13 4.46 -11.34 -4.53
N SER A 14 5.03 -10.44 -5.34
CA SER A 14 6.36 -9.85 -5.11
C SER A 14 6.40 -9.02 -3.83
N ILE A 15 5.35 -8.22 -3.61
CA ILE A 15 5.21 -7.40 -2.40
C ILE A 15 5.01 -8.29 -1.16
N LEU A 16 4.21 -9.36 -1.26
CA LEU A 16 3.98 -10.30 -0.15
C LEU A 16 5.26 -10.99 0.30
N GLU A 17 6.10 -11.47 -0.64
CA GLU A 17 7.38 -12.07 -0.28
C GLU A 17 8.29 -11.08 0.46
N LYS A 18 8.32 -9.81 0.04
CA LYS A 18 9.09 -8.75 0.71
C LYS A 18 8.53 -8.39 2.09
N LEU A 19 7.24 -8.57 2.30
CA LEU A 19 6.59 -8.30 3.58
C LEU A 19 6.68 -9.47 4.57
N ARG A 20 7.08 -10.65 4.11
CA ARG A 20 7.16 -11.88 4.91
C ARG A 20 8.11 -11.77 6.11
N GLU A 21 9.14 -10.93 5.99
CA GLU A 21 10.15 -10.73 7.04
C GLU A 21 9.73 -9.65 8.06
N MET A 22 8.60 -8.99 7.84
CA MET A 22 8.04 -8.01 8.76
C MET A 22 7.01 -8.65 9.69
N ASP A 23 6.94 -8.18 10.94
CA ASP A 23 5.93 -8.62 11.90
C ASP A 23 4.56 -7.97 11.60
N ILE A 24 3.82 -8.55 10.65
CA ILE A 24 2.51 -8.08 10.18
C ILE A 24 1.39 -8.92 10.82
N HIS A 25 0.48 -8.26 11.52
CA HIS A 25 -0.70 -8.90 12.12
C HIS A 25 -1.95 -8.74 11.23
N HIS A 26 -2.03 -7.63 10.50
CA HIS A 26 -3.17 -7.31 9.65
C HIS A 26 -2.69 -6.73 8.34
N MET A 27 -3.30 -7.19 7.24
CA MET A 27 -2.95 -6.75 5.90
C MET A 27 -4.23 -6.44 5.11
N TYR A 28 -4.30 -5.22 4.57
CA TYR A 28 -5.39 -4.77 3.71
C TYR A 28 -4.87 -4.59 2.28
N PHE A 29 -5.59 -5.11 1.29
CA PHE A 29 -5.18 -5.07 -0.11
C PHE A 29 -6.15 -4.24 -0.95
N TYR A 30 -5.59 -3.36 -1.77
CA TYR A 30 -6.27 -2.56 -2.77
C TYR A 30 -5.71 -2.88 -4.16
N ASN A 31 -6.57 -3.41 -5.03
CA ASN A 31 -6.21 -3.67 -6.42
C ASN A 31 -6.33 -2.39 -7.26
N THR A 32 -5.21 -1.89 -7.77
CA THR A 32 -5.15 -0.68 -8.61
C THR A 32 -5.78 -0.87 -10.00
N GLU A 33 -5.94 -2.10 -10.47
CA GLU A 33 -6.53 -2.41 -11.79
C GLU A 33 -8.07 -2.43 -11.78
N GLU A 34 -8.68 -2.63 -10.60
CA GLU A 34 -10.14 -2.67 -10.44
C GLU A 34 -10.64 -1.63 -9.41
N PRO A 35 -10.43 -0.32 -9.67
CA PRO A 35 -10.76 0.74 -8.71
C PRO A 35 -12.28 0.89 -8.46
N ARG A 36 -13.13 0.23 -9.27
CA ARG A 36 -14.60 0.34 -9.20
C ARG A 36 -15.25 -0.59 -8.17
N ARG A 37 -14.49 -1.48 -7.53
CA ARG A 37 -14.98 -2.26 -6.37
C ARG A 37 -14.75 -1.53 -5.06
N LEU A 38 -14.90 -0.20 -5.08
CA LEU A 38 -14.75 0.65 -3.91
C LEU A 38 -15.94 0.39 -2.97
N GLY A 39 -15.73 -0.52 -2.02
CA GLY A 39 -16.37 -0.33 -0.74
C GLY A 39 -15.80 0.96 -0.13
N VAL A 40 -16.69 1.78 0.41
CA VAL A 40 -16.39 2.95 1.26
C VAL A 40 -15.44 2.68 2.46
N PRO A 41 -15.01 1.46 2.86
CA PRO A 41 -14.08 1.32 3.99
C PRO A 41 -12.64 1.81 3.77
N PHE A 42 -12.13 1.97 2.55
CA PHE A 42 -10.66 2.05 2.38
C PHE A 42 -10.02 3.29 3.03
N LEU A 43 -10.63 4.48 2.91
CA LEU A 43 -10.16 5.68 3.61
C LEU A 43 -10.39 5.61 5.12
N SER A 44 -11.40 4.85 5.57
CA SER A 44 -11.64 4.61 6.99
C SER A 44 -10.64 3.62 7.61
N LEU A 45 -9.95 2.83 6.79
CA LEU A 45 -8.92 1.87 7.23
C LEU A 45 -7.53 2.52 7.36
N LEU A 46 -7.29 3.62 6.64
CA LEU A 46 -6.01 4.35 6.69
C LEU A 46 -5.58 4.71 8.13
N PRO A 47 -6.43 5.28 9.01
CA PRO A 47 -6.05 5.57 10.38
C PRO A 47 -5.54 4.37 11.20
N PHE A 48 -5.88 3.14 10.77
CA PHE A 48 -5.46 1.91 11.43
C PHE A 48 -4.20 1.29 10.80
N ALA A 49 -3.77 1.78 9.64
CA ALA A 49 -2.55 1.32 8.98
C ALA A 49 -1.32 1.98 9.63
N ASN A 50 -0.34 1.17 10.01
CA ASN A 50 0.98 1.65 10.42
C ASN A 50 1.90 1.91 9.23
N LEU A 51 1.61 1.29 8.08
CA LEU A 51 2.44 1.34 6.88
C LEU A 51 1.57 1.22 5.63
N LEU A 52 1.84 2.09 4.65
CA LEU A 52 1.30 2.00 3.31
C LEU A 52 2.39 1.49 2.36
N VAL A 53 2.07 0.50 1.55
CA VAL A 53 2.97 -0.04 0.53
C VAL A 53 2.34 0.14 -0.85
N CYS A 54 3.07 0.70 -1.80
CA CYS A 54 2.64 0.84 -3.18
C CYS A 54 3.63 0.19 -4.18
N GLU A 55 3.13 -0.23 -5.34
CA GLU A 55 4.02 -0.53 -6.48
C GLU A 55 4.66 0.78 -6.99
N ASP A 56 5.90 0.70 -7.51
CA ASP A 56 6.71 1.89 -7.82
C ASP A 56 6.06 2.87 -8.81
N CYS A 57 5.21 2.36 -9.72
CA CYS A 57 4.57 3.18 -10.75
C CYS A 57 3.29 3.91 -10.28
N VAL A 58 2.83 3.67 -9.05
CA VAL A 58 1.58 4.28 -8.55
C VAL A 58 1.70 5.79 -8.46
N GLU A 59 2.87 6.38 -8.18
CA GLU A 59 2.95 7.85 -8.08
C GLU A 59 2.72 8.56 -9.44
N ASP A 60 3.09 7.94 -10.56
CA ASP A 60 3.00 8.55 -11.89
C ASP A 60 1.69 8.23 -12.64
N SER A 61 1.10 7.05 -12.42
CA SER A 61 -0.13 6.61 -13.10
C SER A 61 -1.35 6.44 -12.18
N ALA A 62 -1.24 6.79 -10.89
CA ALA A 62 -2.35 6.68 -9.94
C ALA A 62 -3.61 7.37 -10.48
N GLY A 63 -4.69 6.60 -10.52
CA GLY A 63 -6.04 7.12 -10.64
C GLY A 63 -6.39 8.02 -9.45
N LEU A 64 -7.56 8.64 -9.54
CA LEU A 64 -8.02 9.60 -8.53
C LEU A 64 -8.07 8.98 -7.12
N HIS A 65 -8.45 7.71 -7.00
CA HIS A 65 -8.60 7.04 -5.70
C HIS A 65 -7.26 6.78 -5.02
N GLU A 66 -6.27 6.30 -5.77
CA GLU A 66 -4.92 6.03 -5.27
C GLU A 66 -4.27 7.34 -4.81
N ARG A 67 -4.46 8.43 -5.56
CA ARG A 67 -3.99 9.77 -5.17
C ARG A 67 -4.60 10.23 -3.84
N ILE A 68 -5.92 10.07 -3.66
CA ILE A 68 -6.59 10.44 -2.41
C ILE A 68 -6.02 9.62 -1.24
N ILE A 69 -5.84 8.31 -1.43
CA ILE A 69 -5.23 7.45 -0.42
C ILE A 69 -3.83 7.93 -0.03
N LEU A 70 -2.98 8.25 -1.01
CA LEU A 70 -1.62 8.75 -0.75
C LEU A 70 -1.63 10.11 -0.03
N VAL A 71 -2.54 11.02 -0.42
CA VAL A 71 -2.70 12.32 0.25
C VAL A 71 -3.13 12.13 1.70
N GLU A 72 -4.08 11.23 1.95
CA GLU A 72 -4.58 10.94 3.29
C GLU A 72 -3.51 10.26 4.17
N ALA A 73 -2.76 9.31 3.62
CA ALA A 73 -1.63 8.71 4.32
C ALA A 73 -0.59 9.76 4.75
N ARG A 74 -0.24 10.67 3.83
CA ARG A 74 0.65 11.81 4.14
C ARG A 74 0.07 12.73 5.21
N ARG A 75 -1.23 13.06 5.13
CA ARG A 75 -1.94 13.87 6.13
C ARG A 75 -1.89 13.25 7.52
N MET A 76 -1.96 11.93 7.60
CA MET A 76 -1.94 11.16 8.85
C MET A 76 -0.53 10.77 9.29
N SER A 77 0.53 11.20 8.59
CA SER A 77 1.93 10.81 8.84
C SER A 77 2.15 9.28 8.79
N ILE A 78 1.36 8.58 7.98
CA ILE A 78 1.55 7.15 7.72
C ILE A 78 2.70 7.00 6.72
N PRO A 79 3.76 6.23 7.04
CA PRO A 79 4.87 6.02 6.13
C PRO A 79 4.38 5.30 4.86
N VAL A 80 4.83 5.80 3.72
CA VAL A 80 4.55 5.22 2.41
C VAL A 80 5.84 4.66 1.84
N LEU A 81 5.86 3.36 1.56
CA LEU A 81 6.99 2.67 0.94
C LEU A 81 6.60 2.17 -0.44
N THR A 82 7.52 2.30 -1.38
CA THR A 82 7.39 1.62 -2.65
C THR A 82 7.97 0.21 -2.58
N GLU A 83 7.62 -0.65 -3.52
CA GLU A 83 8.18 -1.99 -3.63
C GLU A 83 9.73 -2.00 -3.73
N THR A 84 10.31 -1.03 -4.43
CA THR A 84 11.78 -0.87 -4.47
C THR A 84 12.34 -0.46 -3.11
N THR A 85 11.65 0.42 -2.38
CA THR A 85 12.10 0.87 -1.05
C THR A 85 12.03 -0.25 -0.02
N LEU A 86 11.00 -1.10 -0.07
CA LEU A 86 10.90 -2.33 0.74
C LEU A 86 12.12 -3.24 0.54
N THR A 87 12.64 -3.33 -0.69
CA THR A 87 13.79 -4.19 -0.99
C THR A 87 15.07 -3.68 -0.32
N LYS A 88 15.21 -2.36 -0.15
CA LYS A 88 16.38 -1.75 0.50
C LYS A 88 16.40 -1.95 2.02
N ILE A 89 15.22 -2.09 2.64
CA ILE A 89 15.10 -2.31 4.09
C ILE A 89 15.63 -3.70 4.48
N HIS A 90 15.50 -4.69 3.60
CA HIS A 90 15.95 -6.07 3.85
C HIS A 90 17.41 -6.33 3.43
N ALA A 91 18.06 -5.35 2.78
CA ALA A 91 19.43 -5.48 2.27
C ALA A 91 20.50 -4.83 3.18
N GLY A 92 20.10 -4.28 4.33
CA GLY A 92 20.98 -3.71 5.35
C GLY A 92 20.79 -4.43 6.67
#